data_AF-A0AAU9PH44-F1
#
_entry.id   AF-A0AAU9PH44-F1
#
_cell.length_a   1.000
_cell.length_b   1.000
_cell.length_c   1.000
_cell.angle_alpha   90.00
_cell.angle_beta   90.00
_cell.angle_gamma   90.00
#
_symmetry.space_group_name_H-M   'P 1'
#
loop_
_entity.id
_entity.type
_entity.pdbx_description
1 polymer ?
#
loop_
_entity_poly.entity_id
_entity_poly.type
_entity_poly.pdbx_seq_one_letter_code
_entity_poly.pdbx_strand_id
1 'polypeptide(L)'
;MQQNLVKSSSLRGQTFWGRGPENCGDYNSSPQETGFFCEHGDYGSHYGRFFVQWYSQFLIDHANTILSLATLAFEKIQILVKIPAVYWWYRSKSHAAELTGSNLNLSSKENHDPEGLTWQVLNSTWEEGLCVAGENVFPCFDKEVLMILLETAKPSNDPDHHHFVFFNYKPPLPILPLLDTTLCFSELDQFVRFMHGTYMGQNS
;
A
#
# COMPACT_ATOMS: atom_id res chain seq x y z
N MET A 1 4.45 17.87 14.73
CA MET A 1 4.26 16.47 15.18
C MET A 1 4.54 16.32 16.68
N GLN A 2 5.77 16.52 17.16
CA GLN A 2 6.15 16.37 18.59
C GLN A 2 5.25 17.14 19.59
N GLN A 3 4.92 18.41 19.30
CA GLN A 3 4.01 19.19 20.15
C GLN A 3 2.58 18.60 20.21
N ASN A 4 2.11 18.00 19.13
CA ASN A 4 0.78 17.37 19.06
C ASN A 4 0.75 16.08 19.90
N LEU A 5 1.84 15.29 19.86
CA LEU A 5 1.99 14.11 20.71
C LEU A 5 1.95 14.47 22.20
N VAL A 6 2.73 15.49 22.61
CA VAL A 6 2.74 15.99 24.00
C VAL A 6 1.35 16.47 24.44
N LYS A 7 0.64 17.18 23.56
CA LYS A 7 -0.74 17.62 23.85
C LYS A 7 -1.68 16.42 24.04
N SER A 8 -1.61 15.44 23.14
CA SER A 8 -2.48 14.25 23.14
C SER A 8 -2.22 13.35 24.36
N SER A 9 -0.96 13.21 24.77
CA SER A 9 -0.58 12.47 25.97
C SER A 9 -1.05 13.17 27.25
N SER A 10 -0.94 14.50 27.30
CA SER A 10 -1.39 15.33 28.42
C SER A 10 -2.91 15.25 28.62
N LEU A 11 -3.69 15.26 27.54
CA LEU A 11 -5.15 15.10 27.59
C LEU A 11 -5.59 13.74 28.16
N ARG A 12 -4.74 12.71 28.04
CA ARG A 12 -4.98 11.38 28.63
C ARG A 12 -4.43 11.23 30.05
N GLY A 13 -3.84 12.29 30.62
CA GLY A 13 -3.19 12.25 31.93
C GLY A 13 -1.85 11.49 31.94
N GLN A 14 -1.29 11.15 30.77
CA GLN A 14 -0.08 10.34 30.62
C GLN A 14 1.06 11.19 30.03
N THR A 15 1.49 12.22 30.74
CA THR A 15 2.45 13.22 30.23
C THR A 15 3.77 12.61 29.74
N PHE A 16 4.23 11.50 30.34
CA PHE A 16 5.44 10.80 29.94
C PHE A 16 5.34 10.09 28.57
N TRP A 17 4.12 9.84 28.06
CA TRP A 17 3.90 9.31 26.70
C TRP A 17 4.07 10.36 25.60
N GLY A 18 4.43 11.60 25.96
CA GLY A 18 4.62 12.69 25.01
C GLY A 18 5.87 12.60 24.14
N ARG A 19 6.47 11.41 23.96
CA ARG A 19 7.68 11.18 23.15
C ARG A 19 7.48 9.93 22.30
N GLY A 20 8.29 9.78 21.26
CA GLY A 20 8.34 8.56 20.47
C GLY A 20 9.08 7.43 21.19
N PRO A 21 8.83 6.16 20.81
CA PRO A 21 9.55 5.01 21.35
C PRO A 21 11.05 5.08 21.06
N GLU A 22 11.88 4.75 22.05
CA GLU A 22 13.34 4.88 21.97
C GLU A 22 14.04 3.56 21.58
N ASN A 23 13.33 2.43 21.66
CA ASN A 23 13.85 1.08 21.42
C ASN A 23 13.37 0.47 20.08
N CYS A 24 13.16 1.32 19.07
CA CYS A 24 12.72 0.94 17.73
C CYS A 24 13.82 0.38 16.81
N GLY A 25 15.08 0.40 17.24
CA GLY A 25 16.22 0.07 16.37
C GLY A 25 16.46 1.13 15.29
N ASP A 26 17.12 0.71 14.22
CA ASP A 26 17.46 1.55 13.07
C ASP A 26 16.69 1.08 11.81
N TYR A 27 16.77 1.85 10.72
CA TYR A 27 16.06 1.57 9.46
C TYR A 27 16.25 0.14 8.90
N ASN A 28 17.39 -0.48 9.19
CA ASN A 28 17.74 -1.81 8.68
C ASN A 28 17.57 -2.93 9.72
N SER A 29 17.09 -2.62 10.93
CA SER A 29 16.83 -3.62 11.96
C SER A 29 15.64 -4.50 11.56
N SER A 30 15.77 -5.81 11.76
CA SER A 30 14.62 -6.71 11.72
C SER A 30 13.75 -6.51 12.98
N PRO A 31 12.43 -6.77 12.92
CA PRO A 31 11.54 -6.57 14.06
C PRO A 31 12.04 -7.25 15.35
N GLN A 32 12.59 -8.47 15.22
CA GLN A 32 13.08 -9.29 16.32
C GLN A 32 14.31 -8.71 17.03
N GLU A 33 15.09 -7.87 16.36
CA GLU A 33 16.28 -7.21 16.92
C GLU A 33 15.93 -5.96 17.74
N THR A 34 14.68 -5.52 17.71
CA THR A 34 14.22 -4.29 18.37
C THR A 34 13.48 -4.61 19.67
N GLY A 35 13.55 -3.71 20.66
CA GLY A 35 12.73 -3.85 21.87
C GLY A 35 11.25 -3.52 21.61
N PHE A 36 10.99 -2.65 20.62
CA PHE A 36 9.63 -2.20 20.33
C PHE A 36 8.84 -3.17 19.46
N PHE A 37 9.41 -3.71 18.37
CA PHE A 37 8.69 -4.49 17.36
C PHE A 37 8.88 -6.01 17.45
N CYS A 38 9.69 -6.51 18.38
CA CYS A 38 9.87 -7.96 18.54
C CYS A 38 8.58 -8.62 19.04
N GLU A 39 8.55 -9.95 19.01
CA GLU A 39 7.42 -10.69 19.58
C GLU A 39 7.29 -10.39 21.08
N HIS A 40 6.10 -9.98 21.51
CA HIS A 40 5.84 -9.44 22.86
C HIS A 40 6.60 -8.14 23.23
N GLY A 41 7.09 -7.40 22.22
CA GLY A 41 7.73 -6.10 22.40
C GLY A 41 6.77 -4.98 22.79
N ASP A 42 7.34 -3.78 22.98
CA ASP A 42 6.62 -2.64 23.55
C ASP A 42 5.48 -2.11 22.67
N TYR A 43 5.40 -2.45 21.38
CA TYR A 43 4.25 -2.12 20.53
C TYR A 43 2.92 -2.65 21.11
N GLY A 44 2.96 -3.78 21.83
CA GLY A 44 1.82 -4.38 22.52
C GLY A 44 1.55 -3.80 23.92
N SER A 45 2.36 -2.85 24.40
CA SER A 45 2.14 -2.21 25.71
C SER A 45 1.03 -1.15 25.65
N HIS A 46 0.61 -0.62 26.82
CA HIS A 46 -0.35 0.51 26.85
C HIS A 46 0.19 1.75 26.14
N TYR A 47 1.48 2.04 26.31
CA TYR A 47 2.16 3.13 25.64
C TYR A 47 2.30 2.87 24.14
N GLY A 48 2.74 1.68 23.73
CA GLY A 48 2.92 1.32 22.32
C GLY A 48 1.61 1.40 21.54
N ARG A 49 0.52 0.83 22.06
CA ARG A 49 -0.82 0.97 21.47
C ARG A 49 -1.27 2.43 21.35
N PHE A 50 -1.04 3.22 22.41
CA PHE A 50 -1.36 4.65 22.37
C PHE A 50 -0.57 5.37 21.27
N PHE A 51 0.75 5.16 21.21
CA PHE A 51 1.62 5.84 20.25
C PHE A 51 1.27 5.46 18.81
N VAL A 52 1.13 4.16 18.52
CA VAL A 52 0.75 3.67 17.19
C VAL A 52 -0.61 4.23 16.77
N GLN A 53 -1.62 4.15 17.65
CA GLN A 53 -2.96 4.68 17.33
C GLN A 53 -2.92 6.20 17.11
N TRP A 54 -2.20 6.94 17.95
CA TRP A 54 -2.05 8.39 17.79
C TRP A 54 -1.33 8.74 16.48
N TYR A 55 -0.27 8.02 16.12
CA TYR A 55 0.51 8.27 14.92
C TYR A 55 -0.32 8.03 13.66
N SER A 56 -1.02 6.89 13.59
CA SER A 56 -1.96 6.59 12.49
C SER A 56 -3.07 7.63 12.39
N GLN A 57 -3.70 8.01 13.51
CA GLN A 57 -4.75 9.02 13.50
C GLN A 57 -4.22 10.39 13.05
N PHE A 58 -3.01 10.77 13.48
CA PHE A 58 -2.39 12.02 13.05
C PHE A 58 -2.20 12.08 11.53
N LEU A 59 -1.79 10.98 10.90
CA LEU A 59 -1.66 10.90 9.44
C LEU A 59 -3.02 10.98 8.74
N ILE A 60 -4.05 10.31 9.27
CA ILE A 60 -5.42 10.36 8.75
C ILE A 60 -5.99 11.78 8.84
N ASP A 61 -5.87 12.43 10.01
CA ASP A 61 -6.35 13.80 10.22
C ASP A 61 -5.63 14.80 9.30
N HIS A 62 -4.31 14.60 9.11
CA HIS A 62 -3.53 15.40 8.18
C HIS A 62 -4.01 15.21 6.74
N ALA A 63 -4.21 13.96 6.29
CA ALA A 63 -4.74 13.66 4.98
C ALA A 63 -6.13 14.28 4.77
N ASN A 64 -7.04 14.11 5.73
CA ASN A 64 -8.38 14.70 5.69
C ASN A 64 -8.35 16.22 5.54
N THR A 65 -7.42 16.89 6.22
CA THR A 65 -7.25 18.34 6.10
C THR A 65 -6.85 18.74 4.67
N ILE A 66 -5.84 18.07 4.11
CA ILE A 66 -5.35 18.36 2.76
C ILE A 66 -6.40 18.01 1.70
N LEU A 67 -7.06 16.87 1.83
CA LEU A 67 -8.10 16.43 0.89
C LEU A 67 -9.31 17.34 0.92
N SER A 68 -9.76 17.79 2.10
CA SER A 68 -10.86 18.76 2.21
C SER A 68 -10.54 20.07 1.48
N LEU A 69 -9.31 20.58 1.61
CA LEU A 69 -8.87 21.77 0.90
C LEU A 69 -8.78 21.54 -0.62
N ALA A 70 -8.26 20.39 -1.04
CA ALA A 70 -8.16 20.03 -2.45
C ALA A 70 -9.55 19.89 -3.09
N THR A 71 -10.50 19.24 -2.42
CA THR A 71 -11.88 19.11 -2.90
C THR A 71 -12.55 20.47 -3.10
N LEU A 72 -12.32 21.43 -2.19
CA LEU A 72 -12.83 22.79 -2.35
C LEU A 72 -12.19 23.52 -3.54
N ALA A 73 -10.89 23.32 -3.78
CA ALA A 73 -10.19 23.97 -4.88
C ALA A 73 -10.51 23.35 -6.25
N PHE A 74 -10.83 22.05 -6.29
CA PHE A 74 -10.98 21.25 -7.50
C PHE A 74 -12.34 20.54 -7.58
N GLU A 75 -13.44 21.25 -7.30
CA GLU A 75 -14.82 20.72 -7.15
C GLU A 75 -15.29 19.77 -8.28
N LYS A 76 -14.73 19.89 -9.50
CA LYS A 76 -15.10 19.09 -10.67
C LYS A 76 -14.07 18.05 -11.12
N ILE A 77 -12.95 17.93 -10.41
CA ILE A 77 -11.85 17.02 -10.77
C ILE A 77 -11.82 15.88 -9.76
N GLN A 78 -11.76 14.64 -10.25
CA GLN A 78 -11.57 13.49 -9.39
C GLN A 78 -10.17 13.55 -8.76
N ILE A 79 -10.12 13.52 -7.43
CA ILE A 79 -8.87 13.50 -6.67
C ILE A 79 -8.52 12.04 -6.40
N LEU A 80 -7.29 11.67 -6.76
CA LEU A 80 -6.72 10.36 -6.43
C LEU A 80 -5.76 10.51 -5.26
N VAL A 81 -5.88 9.60 -4.29
CA VAL A 81 -4.91 9.47 -3.20
C VAL A 81 -4.11 8.20 -3.41
N LYS A 82 -2.78 8.33 -3.35
CA LYS A 82 -1.89 7.18 -3.48
C LYS A 82 -1.49 6.67 -2.10
N ILE A 83 -1.87 5.44 -1.82
CA ILE A 83 -1.48 4.73 -0.59
C ILE A 83 -0.29 3.82 -0.93
N PRO A 84 0.88 3.98 -0.28
CA PRO A 84 2.00 3.09 -0.50
C PRO A 84 1.72 1.71 0.11
N ALA A 85 1.94 0.65 -0.67
CA ALA A 85 1.86 -0.72 -0.19
C ALA A 85 3.18 -1.14 0.48
N VAL A 86 3.19 -1.18 1.81
CA VAL A 86 4.37 -1.57 2.61
C VAL A 86 4.27 -3.06 2.97
N TYR A 87 4.59 -3.91 2.01
CA TYR A 87 4.35 -5.36 2.10
C TYR A 87 5.42 -6.17 2.85
N TRP A 88 6.54 -5.55 3.23
CA TRP A 88 7.59 -6.23 4.00
C TRP A 88 7.27 -6.27 5.48
N TRP A 89 7.65 -7.35 6.15
CA TRP A 89 7.25 -7.65 7.54
C TRP A 89 5.74 -7.77 7.77
N TYR A 90 4.91 -7.81 6.72
CA TYR A 90 3.46 -7.97 6.81
C TYR A 90 3.05 -9.28 7.51
N ARG A 91 3.84 -10.35 7.36
CA ARG A 91 3.58 -11.63 8.07
C ARG A 91 4.13 -11.69 9.49
N SER A 92 4.88 -10.67 9.92
CA SER A 92 5.35 -10.59 11.31
C SER A 92 4.22 -10.12 12.22
N LYS A 93 4.18 -10.57 13.48
CA LYS A 93 3.12 -10.17 14.43
C LYS A 93 3.01 -8.66 14.67
N SER A 94 4.11 -7.93 14.49
CA SER A 94 4.15 -6.49 14.74
C SER A 94 3.89 -5.64 13.50
N HIS A 95 3.91 -6.22 12.29
CA HIS A 95 3.74 -5.46 11.04
C HIS A 95 4.67 -4.22 10.98
N ALA A 96 5.91 -4.37 11.48
CA ALA A 96 6.77 -3.24 11.85
C ALA A 96 6.99 -2.20 10.74
N ALA A 97 7.04 -2.65 9.49
CA ALA A 97 7.20 -1.75 8.35
C ALA A 97 5.97 -0.85 8.12
N GLU A 98 4.77 -1.40 8.24
CA GLU A 98 3.53 -0.64 8.10
C GLU A 98 3.40 0.39 9.22
N LEU A 99 3.82 0.02 10.45
CA LEU A 99 3.83 0.92 11.61
C LEU A 99 4.84 2.08 11.49
N THR A 100 5.87 1.94 10.66
CA THR A 100 6.97 2.92 10.53
C THR A 100 7.00 3.65 9.19
N GLY A 101 6.13 3.28 8.24
CA GLY A 101 6.35 3.45 6.81
C GLY A 101 6.80 4.82 6.30
N SER A 102 8.08 4.91 5.89
CA SER A 102 8.47 5.24 4.50
C SER A 102 9.86 4.66 4.11
N ASN A 103 9.87 3.58 3.29
CA ASN A 103 10.94 2.92 2.45
C ASN A 103 12.30 2.50 3.08
N LEU A 104 13.03 1.44 2.66
CA LEU A 104 12.87 0.23 1.81
C LEU A 104 14.05 -0.72 2.18
N ASN A 105 13.81 -2.00 2.49
CA ASN A 105 14.85 -3.04 2.40
C ASN A 105 14.22 -4.39 1.98
N LEU A 106 14.75 -5.00 0.91
CA LEU A 106 14.23 -6.20 0.24
C LEU A 106 15.18 -7.38 0.48
N SER A 107 15.21 -7.90 1.70
CA SER A 107 15.96 -9.14 1.97
C SER A 107 15.49 -9.91 3.20
N SER A 108 14.28 -10.48 3.18
CA SER A 108 13.95 -11.68 3.97
C SER A 108 12.69 -12.36 3.44
N LYS A 109 12.83 -13.32 2.51
CA LYS A 109 11.73 -13.96 1.75
C LYS A 109 10.59 -14.55 2.58
N GLU A 110 10.74 -14.73 3.90
CA GLU A 110 9.74 -15.39 4.74
C GLU A 110 8.65 -14.45 5.30
N ASN A 111 8.85 -13.13 5.27
CA ASN A 111 7.93 -12.17 5.94
C ASN A 111 7.25 -11.14 5.01
N HIS A 112 7.25 -11.38 3.69
CA HIS A 112 6.60 -10.50 2.71
C HIS A 112 5.32 -11.15 2.16
N ASP A 113 4.23 -10.37 2.03
CA ASP A 113 3.00 -10.84 1.39
C ASP A 113 2.31 -9.69 0.61
N PRO A 114 2.85 -9.32 -0.56
CA PRO A 114 2.33 -8.22 -1.34
C PRO A 114 0.90 -8.49 -1.84
N GLU A 115 0.58 -9.74 -2.17
CA GLU A 115 -0.76 -10.12 -2.63
C GLU A 115 -1.78 -10.01 -1.49
N GLY A 116 -1.48 -10.57 -0.31
CA GLY A 116 -2.34 -10.50 0.85
C GLY A 116 -2.64 -9.05 1.28
N LEU A 117 -1.60 -8.21 1.36
CA LEU A 117 -1.78 -6.78 1.67
C LEU A 117 -2.61 -6.06 0.60
N THR A 118 -2.36 -6.34 -0.68
CA THR A 118 -3.12 -5.73 -1.78
C THR A 118 -4.59 -6.05 -1.65
N TRP A 119 -4.94 -7.33 -1.49
CA TRP A 119 -6.34 -7.75 -1.31
C TRP A 119 -6.99 -7.18 -0.06
N GLN A 120 -6.27 -7.06 1.05
CA GLN A 120 -6.78 -6.41 2.26
C GLN A 120 -7.18 -4.95 1.99
N VAL A 121 -6.31 -4.19 1.32
CA VAL A 121 -6.57 -2.78 0.99
C VAL A 121 -7.73 -2.65 0.00
N LEU A 122 -7.77 -3.50 -1.03
CA LEU A 122 -8.81 -3.50 -2.05
C LEU A 122 -10.19 -3.78 -1.45
N ASN A 123 -10.32 -4.87 -0.68
CA ASN A 123 -11.59 -5.25 -0.06
C ASN A 123 -12.09 -4.16 0.89
N SER A 124 -11.20 -3.61 1.73
CA SER A 124 -11.58 -2.50 2.63
C SER A 124 -12.05 -1.26 1.86
N THR A 125 -11.44 -0.98 0.70
CA THR A 125 -11.79 0.18 -0.13
C THR A 125 -13.14 -0.02 -0.81
N TRP A 126 -13.40 -1.23 -1.31
CA TRP A 126 -14.67 -1.59 -1.95
C TRP A 126 -15.83 -1.69 -0.97
N GLU A 127 -15.61 -2.20 0.25
CA GLU A 127 -16.60 -2.21 1.34
C GLU A 127 -17.08 -0.79 1.69
N GLU A 128 -16.20 0.20 1.59
CA GLU A 128 -16.52 1.63 1.79
C GLU A 128 -17.07 2.31 0.52
N GLY A 129 -17.25 1.57 -0.58
CA GLY A 129 -17.79 2.07 -1.85
C GLY A 129 -16.87 3.04 -2.59
N LEU A 130 -15.57 3.03 -2.29
CA LEU A 130 -14.59 3.93 -2.91
C LEU A 130 -14.06 3.36 -4.23
N CYS A 131 -13.77 4.25 -5.18
CA CYS A 131 -13.11 3.88 -6.43
C CYS A 131 -11.64 3.53 -6.21
N VAL A 132 -11.17 2.45 -6.83
CA VAL A 132 -9.77 2.03 -6.79
C VAL A 132 -9.10 2.27 -8.14
N ALA A 133 -7.87 2.79 -8.11
CA ALA A 133 -6.99 2.78 -9.27
C ALA A 133 -5.67 2.05 -8.95
N GLY A 134 -5.10 1.41 -9.96
CA GLY A 134 -3.90 0.59 -9.82
C GLY A 134 -2.65 1.23 -10.41
N GLU A 135 -1.49 0.87 -9.86
CA GLU A 135 -0.19 1.11 -10.46
C GLU A 135 0.74 -0.07 -10.16
N ASN A 136 1.55 -0.50 -11.13
CA ASN A 136 2.54 -1.55 -10.87
C ASN A 136 3.76 -1.00 -10.10
N VAL A 137 4.22 -1.77 -9.12
CA VAL A 137 5.41 -1.45 -8.30
C VAL A 137 6.70 -1.75 -9.08
N PHE A 138 6.72 -2.86 -9.83
CA PHE A 138 7.86 -3.25 -10.66
C PHE A 138 7.43 -3.33 -12.13
N PRO A 139 8.19 -2.72 -13.04
CA PRO A 139 7.95 -2.85 -14.47
C PRO A 139 8.41 -4.21 -14.98
N CYS A 140 7.48 -5.00 -15.54
CA CYS A 140 7.81 -6.27 -16.18
C CYS A 140 6.78 -6.61 -17.29
N PHE A 141 7.24 -7.22 -18.38
CA PHE A 141 6.41 -7.72 -19.48
C PHE A 141 6.17 -9.23 -19.40
N ASP A 142 6.47 -9.82 -18.25
CA ASP A 142 6.19 -11.21 -17.95
C ASP A 142 4.67 -11.45 -17.93
N LYS A 143 4.23 -12.48 -18.65
CA LYS A 143 2.82 -12.78 -18.86
C LYS A 143 2.13 -13.11 -17.54
N GLU A 144 2.79 -13.88 -16.69
CA GLU A 144 2.28 -14.27 -15.38
C GLU A 144 2.09 -13.03 -14.49
N VAL A 145 3.05 -12.11 -14.50
CA VAL A 145 2.91 -10.82 -13.79
C VAL A 145 1.74 -9.99 -14.33
N LEU A 146 1.60 -9.87 -15.66
CA LEU A 146 0.49 -9.15 -16.27
C LEU A 146 -0.87 -9.79 -15.96
N MET A 147 -0.94 -11.13 -15.90
CA MET A 147 -2.16 -11.84 -15.50
C MET A 147 -2.50 -11.61 -14.02
N ILE A 148 -1.50 -11.54 -13.13
CA ILE A 148 -1.72 -11.18 -11.71
C ILE A 148 -2.27 -9.75 -11.61
N LEU A 149 -1.69 -8.80 -12.36
CA LEU A 149 -2.18 -7.42 -12.40
C LEU A 149 -3.61 -7.34 -12.93
N LEU A 150 -3.93 -8.12 -13.96
CA LEU A 150 -5.27 -8.20 -14.53
C LEU A 150 -6.27 -8.75 -13.52
N GLU A 151 -5.97 -9.89 -12.86
CA GLU A 151 -6.86 -10.48 -11.86
C GLU A 151 -7.03 -9.57 -10.65
N THR A 152 -5.99 -8.82 -10.28
CA THR A 152 -6.08 -7.80 -9.21
C THR A 152 -6.97 -6.63 -9.63
N ALA A 153 -6.85 -6.15 -10.87
CA ALA A 153 -7.58 -4.98 -11.35
C ALA A 153 -9.03 -5.30 -11.75
N LYS A 154 -9.30 -6.53 -12.16
CA LYS A 154 -10.62 -7.02 -12.58
C LYS A 154 -10.75 -8.50 -12.19
N PRO A 155 -11.09 -8.79 -10.93
CA PRO A 155 -11.21 -10.14 -10.43
C PRO A 155 -12.28 -10.92 -11.19
N SER A 156 -11.91 -12.10 -11.71
CA SER A 156 -12.79 -12.87 -12.60
C SER A 156 -13.95 -13.53 -11.85
N ASN A 157 -13.74 -13.86 -10.57
CA ASN A 157 -14.66 -14.63 -9.73
C ASN A 157 -15.33 -13.78 -8.63
N ASP A 158 -15.32 -12.47 -8.77
CA ASP A 158 -15.92 -11.58 -7.78
C ASP A 158 -17.44 -11.40 -8.02
N PRO A 159 -18.30 -11.81 -7.07
CA PRO A 159 -19.76 -11.69 -7.20
C PRO A 159 -20.24 -10.25 -7.28
N ASP A 160 -19.49 -9.30 -6.72
CA ASP A 160 -19.84 -7.88 -6.67
C ASP A 160 -19.27 -7.12 -7.89
N HIS A 161 -18.55 -7.82 -8.77
CA HIS A 161 -17.97 -7.29 -10.01
C HIS A 161 -17.11 -6.05 -9.79
N HIS A 162 -16.33 -6.04 -8.69
CA HIS A 162 -15.40 -4.95 -8.43
C HIS A 162 -14.35 -4.88 -9.54
N HIS A 163 -13.91 -3.67 -9.82
CA HIS A 163 -12.88 -3.42 -10.82
C HIS A 163 -12.22 -2.07 -10.57
N PHE A 164 -11.02 -1.90 -11.09
CA PHE A 164 -10.33 -0.62 -11.04
C PHE A 164 -10.93 0.36 -12.04
N VAL A 165 -11.03 1.63 -11.65
CA VAL A 165 -11.49 2.69 -12.56
C VAL A 165 -10.45 3.01 -13.63
N PHE A 166 -9.17 2.84 -13.32
CA PHE A 166 -8.07 2.86 -14.29
C PHE A 166 -6.84 2.16 -13.71
N PHE A 167 -5.90 1.82 -14.60
CA PHE A 167 -4.61 1.25 -14.24
C PHE A 167 -3.48 2.04 -14.91
N ASN A 168 -2.54 2.55 -14.11
CA ASN A 168 -1.36 3.24 -14.60
C ASN A 168 -0.19 2.27 -14.71
N TYR A 169 0.08 1.76 -15.92
CA TYR A 169 1.21 0.88 -16.15
C TYR A 169 2.50 1.69 -16.39
N LYS A 170 3.51 1.45 -15.56
CA LYS A 170 4.87 1.97 -15.66
C LYS A 170 5.75 0.94 -16.38
N PRO A 171 6.27 1.25 -17.58
CA PRO A 171 7.18 0.36 -18.31
C PRO A 171 8.61 0.42 -17.74
N PRO A 172 9.46 -0.58 -18.02
CA PRO A 172 10.86 -0.59 -17.57
C PRO A 172 11.67 0.48 -18.32
N LEU A 173 12.55 1.17 -17.58
CA LEU A 173 13.47 2.16 -18.12
C LEU A 173 14.92 1.66 -18.01
N PRO A 174 15.78 1.82 -19.04
CA PRO A 174 15.50 2.35 -20.38
C PRO A 174 14.88 1.29 -21.29
N ILE A 175 14.05 1.73 -22.25
CA ILE A 175 13.58 0.93 -23.39
C ILE A 175 14.81 0.67 -24.31
N LEU A 176 15.77 -0.16 -23.87
CA LEU A 176 16.94 -0.53 -24.66
C LEU A 176 16.53 -1.60 -25.70
N PRO A 177 17.12 -1.57 -26.92
CA PRO A 177 16.67 -2.36 -28.08
C PRO A 177 17.09 -3.83 -28.03
N LEU A 178 17.39 -4.36 -26.84
CA LEU A 178 17.88 -5.73 -26.64
C LEU A 178 16.78 -6.72 -26.23
N LEU A 179 15.59 -6.24 -25.88
CA LEU A 179 14.41 -7.10 -25.79
C LEU A 179 13.80 -7.21 -27.18
N ASP A 180 13.35 -8.42 -27.54
CA ASP A 180 12.48 -8.61 -28.70
C ASP A 180 11.21 -7.79 -28.49
N THR A 181 11.23 -6.55 -28.99
CA THR A 181 10.15 -5.58 -28.84
C THR A 181 8.83 -6.16 -29.30
N THR A 182 8.84 -7.09 -30.26
CA THR A 182 7.62 -7.65 -30.85
C THR A 182 6.84 -8.54 -29.88
N LEU A 183 7.54 -9.35 -29.07
CA LEU A 183 6.92 -10.19 -28.06
C LEU A 183 6.33 -9.32 -26.96
N CYS A 184 7.16 -8.49 -26.31
CA CYS A 184 6.78 -7.59 -25.21
C CYS A 184 5.54 -6.70 -25.50
N PHE A 185 5.41 -6.17 -26.72
CA PHE A 185 4.22 -5.40 -27.11
C PHE A 185 2.97 -6.29 -27.25
N SER A 186 3.11 -7.57 -27.57
CA SER A 186 1.99 -8.50 -27.70
C SER A 186 1.36 -8.86 -26.36
N GLU A 187 2.16 -9.11 -25.30
CA GLU A 187 1.58 -9.37 -23.98
C GLU A 187 0.94 -8.12 -23.37
N LEU A 188 1.56 -6.95 -23.56
CA LEU A 188 0.97 -5.68 -23.13
C LEU A 188 -0.32 -5.36 -23.91
N ASP A 189 -0.36 -5.57 -25.22
CA ASP A 189 -1.57 -5.39 -26.04
C ASP A 189 -2.69 -6.32 -25.56
N GLN A 190 -2.36 -7.59 -25.27
CA GLN A 190 -3.31 -8.55 -24.71
C GLN A 190 -3.82 -8.11 -23.33
N PHE A 191 -2.93 -7.64 -22.45
CA PHE A 191 -3.30 -7.07 -21.15
C PHE A 191 -4.27 -5.89 -21.31
N VAL A 192 -3.96 -4.93 -22.18
CA VAL A 192 -4.82 -3.77 -22.46
C VAL A 192 -6.18 -4.20 -23.00
N ARG A 193 -6.22 -5.17 -23.92
CA ARG A 193 -7.47 -5.72 -24.45
C ARG A 193 -8.32 -6.33 -23.36
N PHE A 194 -7.74 -7.12 -22.46
CA PHE A 194 -8.44 -7.73 -21.34
C PHE A 194 -8.94 -6.71 -20.33
N MET A 195 -8.15 -5.68 -20.02
CA MET A 195 -8.58 -4.55 -19.19
C MET A 195 -9.82 -3.84 -19.79
N HIS A 196 -9.89 -3.73 -21.12
CA HIS A 196 -11.05 -3.16 -21.83
C HIS A 196 -12.19 -4.17 -22.08
N GLY A 197 -12.08 -5.42 -21.63
CA GLY A 197 -13.10 -6.45 -21.85
C GLY A 197 -13.20 -6.98 -23.29
N THR A 198 -12.19 -6.73 -24.12
CA THR A 198 -12.12 -7.26 -25.49
C THR A 198 -11.44 -8.63 -25.47
N TYR A 199 -12.25 -9.70 -25.39
CA TYR A 199 -11.75 -11.07 -25.52
C TYR A 199 -11.49 -11.39 -27.00
N MET A 200 -10.25 -11.73 -27.35
CA MET A 200 -9.91 -12.34 -28.65
C MET A 200 -10.29 -13.83 -28.61
N GLY A 201 -11.59 -14.13 -28.50
CA GLY A 201 -12.10 -15.49 -28.27
C GLY A 201 -13.52 -15.77 -28.77
N GLN A 202 -14.09 -14.93 -29.62
CA GLN A 202 -15.27 -15.28 -30.42
C GLN A 202 -15.11 -14.75 -31.85
N ASN A 203 -14.48 -15.56 -32.69
CA ASN A 203 -14.89 -15.67 -34.08
C ASN A 203 -15.48 -17.06 -34.24
N SER A 204 -16.81 -17.08 -34.42
CA SER A 204 -17.64 -18.04 -35.17
C SER A 204 -17.06 -19.43 -35.45
#